data_AF-A0A0T9M3X9-F1
#
_entry.id   AF-A0A0T9M3X9-F1
#
_cell.length_a   1.000
_cell.length_b   1.000
_cell.length_c   1.000
_cell.angle_alpha   90.00
_cell.angle_beta   90.00
_cell.angle_gamma   90.00
#
_symmetry.space_group_name_H-M   'P 1'
#
loop_
_entity.id
_entity.type
_entity.pdbx_description
1 polymer ?
#
loop_
_entity_poly.entity_id
_entity_poly.type
_entity_poly.pdbx_seq_one_letter_code
_entity_poly.pdbx_strand_id
1 'polypeptide(L)'
;MSGEHIGVPAHSEKVCFDYTVFLAASCKKRWSFIEAIYGVMPIFGMVVKSQTEMEKTPQERLNALALQVLSTQLSDQTNIVRLIRLAEQQGIALLDIQLPYPLETSQLGEIKQKLPESIKLSQQGECLSVDLAETASK
;
A
#
# COMPACT_ATOMS: atom_id res chain seq x y z
N MET A 1 -39.84 -22.57 9.14
CA MET A 1 -39.48 -21.23 8.62
C MET A 1 -37.96 -21.20 8.52
N SER A 2 -37.43 -21.32 7.29
CA SER A 2 -35.98 -21.28 7.04
C SER A 2 -35.45 -19.90 7.38
N GLY A 3 -34.61 -19.83 8.41
CA GLY A 3 -33.72 -18.69 8.64
C GLY A 3 -32.47 -18.92 7.81
N GLU A 4 -32.40 -18.28 6.65
CA GLU A 4 -31.21 -18.26 5.81
C GLU A 4 -30.11 -17.49 6.55
N HIS A 5 -29.11 -18.22 7.07
CA HIS A 5 -27.88 -17.63 7.59
C HIS A 5 -27.12 -17.05 6.40
N ILE A 6 -27.36 -15.77 6.10
CA ILE A 6 -26.50 -15.01 5.19
C ILE A 6 -25.15 -14.91 5.88
N GLY A 7 -24.21 -15.74 5.42
CA GLY A 7 -22.81 -15.67 5.83
C GLY A 7 -22.28 -14.30 5.46
N VAL A 8 -22.07 -13.45 6.47
CA VAL A 8 -21.28 -12.24 6.34
C VAL A 8 -19.88 -12.70 5.91
N PRO A 9 -19.41 -12.37 4.69
CA PRO A 9 -18.06 -12.74 4.30
C PRO A 9 -17.10 -12.06 5.26
N ALA A 10 -16.12 -12.82 5.75
CA ALA A 10 -15.05 -12.32 6.60
C ALA A 10 -14.54 -11.00 6.01
N HIS A 11 -14.63 -9.92 6.79
CA HIS A 11 -14.14 -8.61 6.42
C HIS A 11 -12.63 -8.72 6.19
N SER A 12 -12.23 -8.98 4.94
CA SER A 12 -10.85 -8.86 4.53
C SER A 12 -10.47 -7.39 4.70
N GLU A 13 -9.50 -7.12 5.56
CA GLU A 13 -9.14 -5.77 5.96
C GLU A 13 -8.68 -4.99 4.72
N LYS A 14 -9.58 -4.14 4.22
CA LYS A 14 -9.35 -3.32 3.04
C LYS A 14 -8.49 -2.12 3.43
N VAL A 15 -7.38 -1.94 2.74
CA VAL A 15 -6.47 -0.81 2.98
C VAL A 15 -6.71 0.26 1.92
N CYS A 16 -6.82 1.51 2.35
CA CYS A 16 -6.91 2.67 1.47
C CYS A 16 -5.60 3.46 1.50
N PHE A 17 -5.07 3.79 0.34
CA PHE A 17 -3.85 4.57 0.17
C PHE A 17 -4.13 5.82 -0.66
N ASP A 18 -3.93 7.00 -0.08
CA ASP A 18 -4.06 8.27 -0.80
C ASP A 18 -2.73 8.67 -1.45
N TYR A 19 -2.62 8.41 -2.75
CA TYR A 19 -1.43 8.70 -3.52
C TYR A 19 -1.21 10.21 -3.68
N THR A 20 -2.27 11.02 -3.71
CA THR A 20 -2.19 12.49 -3.77
C THR A 20 -1.55 13.04 -2.50
N VAL A 21 -2.00 12.57 -1.34
CA VAL A 21 -1.42 12.94 -0.03
C VAL A 21 0.04 12.51 0.04
N PHE A 22 0.37 11.31 -0.45
CA PHE A 22 1.76 10.84 -0.55
C PHE A 22 2.63 11.77 -1.42
N LEU A 23 2.17 12.14 -2.62
CA LEU A 23 2.91 13.05 -3.50
C LEU A 23 3.11 14.42 -2.85
N ALA A 24 2.06 14.96 -2.23
CA ALA A 24 2.11 16.23 -1.52
C ALA A 24 3.10 16.18 -0.33
N ALA A 25 3.11 15.08 0.43
CA ALA A 25 4.05 14.85 1.52
C ALA A 25 5.49 14.66 1.02
N SER A 26 5.68 14.02 -0.13
CA SER A 26 7.00 13.80 -0.74
C SER A 26 7.60 15.07 -1.32
N CYS A 27 6.78 16.00 -1.83
CA CYS A 27 7.19 17.33 -2.29
C CYS A 27 7.55 18.28 -1.13
N LYS A 28 6.87 18.15 0.01
CA LYS A 28 7.22 18.85 1.26
C LYS A 28 8.41 18.13 1.92
N LYS A 29 9.60 18.29 1.31
CA LYS A 29 10.94 17.89 1.79
C LYS A 29 10.89 17.03 3.06
N ARG A 30 11.11 15.71 2.91
CA ARG A 30 11.58 14.77 3.95
C ARG A 30 11.07 15.15 5.33
N TRP A 31 10.02 14.50 5.83
CA TRP A 31 9.63 14.65 7.24
C TRP A 31 10.88 14.63 8.14
N SER A 32 11.29 15.82 8.58
CA SER A 32 12.45 16.11 9.43
C SER A 32 12.22 15.58 10.86
N PHE A 33 11.24 14.70 11.06
CA PHE A 33 10.56 14.48 12.34
C PHE A 33 10.05 13.04 12.55
N ILE A 34 10.51 12.04 11.80
CA ILE A 34 10.84 10.80 12.52
C ILE A 34 12.19 11.01 13.24
N GLU A 35 13.08 11.88 12.74
CA GLU A 35 14.38 12.08 13.38
C GLU A 35 14.38 12.98 14.63
N ALA A 36 13.49 13.97 14.76
CA ALA A 36 13.55 14.86 15.94
C ALA A 36 12.80 14.36 17.20
N ILE A 37 12.09 13.22 17.13
CA ILE A 37 11.48 12.55 18.30
C ILE A 37 11.97 11.10 18.48
N TYR A 38 13.05 10.71 17.80
CA TYR A 38 13.85 9.50 18.10
C TYR A 38 15.27 9.83 18.59
N GLY A 39 15.59 11.11 18.80
CA GLY A 39 16.91 11.62 19.22
C GLY A 39 17.40 11.23 20.62
N VAL A 40 16.89 10.16 21.22
CA VAL A 40 17.35 9.65 22.54
C VAL A 40 17.41 8.11 22.64
N MET A 41 17.64 7.35 21.55
CA MET A 41 18.04 5.93 21.72
C MET A 41 19.48 5.68 21.29
N PRO A 42 20.36 5.24 22.21
CA PRO A 42 21.79 5.15 21.99
C PRO A 42 22.17 4.02 21.04
N ILE A 43 23.27 4.26 20.34
CA ILE A 43 23.93 3.42 19.36
C ILE A 43 24.54 2.17 20.04
N PHE A 44 24.63 1.07 19.28
CA PHE A 44 25.39 -0.18 19.47
C PHE A 44 24.59 -1.46 19.80
N GLY A 45 24.50 -2.35 18.80
CA GLY A 45 24.73 -3.78 18.98
C GLY A 45 23.56 -4.67 19.44
N MET A 46 22.36 -4.14 19.60
CA MET A 46 21.17 -4.94 19.92
C MET A 46 20.13 -4.80 18.81
N VAL A 47 19.77 -5.91 18.17
CA VAL A 47 18.52 -6.04 17.41
C VAL A 47 17.39 -5.89 18.40
N VAL A 48 17.00 -4.64 18.67
CA VAL A 48 15.69 -4.34 19.19
C VAL A 48 14.76 -4.57 18.01
N LYS A 49 14.17 -5.77 17.94
CA LYS A 49 12.88 -5.93 17.27
C LYS A 49 11.96 -4.91 17.92
N SER A 50 11.78 -3.78 17.26
CA SER A 50 10.93 -2.70 17.69
C SER A 50 9.55 -3.28 17.92
N GLN A 51 9.15 -3.38 19.19
CA GLN A 51 7.80 -3.79 19.61
C GLN A 51 6.73 -2.87 18.98
N THR A 52 7.12 -1.73 18.43
CA THR A 52 6.33 -0.81 17.60
C THR A 52 5.95 -1.33 16.20
N GLU A 53 6.52 -2.43 15.70
CA GLU A 53 6.00 -3.09 14.48
C GLU A 53 4.76 -3.94 14.75
N MET A 54 4.55 -4.37 16.01
CA MET A 54 3.45 -5.25 16.38
C MET A 54 2.11 -4.53 16.61
N GLU A 55 2.12 -3.20 16.71
CA GLU A 55 0.90 -2.39 17.00
C GLU A 55 0.44 -1.51 15.84
N LYS A 56 1.16 -1.49 14.72
CA LYS A 56 0.76 -0.67 13.55
C LYS A 56 -0.27 -1.41 12.73
N THR A 57 -1.33 -0.71 12.38
CA THR A 57 -2.32 -1.20 11.41
C THR A 57 -1.65 -1.47 10.04
N PRO A 58 -2.16 -2.41 9.23
CA PRO A 58 -1.66 -2.66 7.87
C PRO A 58 -1.56 -1.38 7.03
N GLN A 59 -2.49 -0.44 7.23
CA GLN A 59 -2.47 0.88 6.60
C GLN A 59 -1.25 1.72 7.00
N GLU A 60 -0.95 1.83 8.29
CA GLU A 60 0.21 2.61 8.78
C GLU A 60 1.54 1.99 8.33
N ARG A 61 1.62 0.65 8.31
CA ARG A 61 2.78 -0.06 7.80
C ARG A 61 2.98 0.18 6.30
N LEU A 62 1.91 0.13 5.50
CA LEU A 62 1.96 0.43 4.07
C LEU A 62 2.39 1.88 3.82
N ASN A 63 1.82 2.84 4.56
CA ASN A 63 2.20 4.25 4.45
C ASN A 63 3.69 4.48 4.78
N ALA A 64 4.20 3.88 5.86
CA ALA A 64 5.60 4.01 6.26
C ALA A 64 6.56 3.40 5.23
N LEU A 65 6.20 2.28 4.60
CA LEU A 65 7.01 1.63 3.57
C LEU A 65 6.93 2.36 2.23
N ALA A 66 5.76 2.88 1.87
CA ALA A 66 5.57 3.67 0.66
C ALA A 66 6.50 4.91 0.64
N LEU A 67 6.65 5.59 1.78
CA LEU A 67 7.58 6.73 1.94
C LEU A 67 9.05 6.37 1.68
N GLN A 68 9.44 5.11 1.83
CA GLN A 68 10.81 4.66 1.63
C GLN A 68 11.09 4.17 0.20
N VAL A 69 10.06 3.64 -0.47
CA VAL A 69 10.21 2.87 -1.72
C VAL A 69 9.70 3.62 -2.95
N LEU A 70 8.69 4.47 -2.77
CA LEU A 70 8.14 5.30 -3.83
C LEU A 70 9.02 6.54 -4.04
N SER A 71 9.08 7.02 -5.28
CA SER A 71 9.87 8.20 -5.62
C SER A 71 9.11 9.09 -6.58
N THR A 72 9.01 10.38 -6.26
CA THR A 72 8.45 11.40 -7.15
C THR A 72 9.27 11.65 -8.41
N GLN A 73 10.47 11.06 -8.50
CA GLN A 73 11.33 11.13 -9.68
C GLN A 73 11.09 9.97 -10.66
N LEU A 74 10.34 8.95 -10.24
CA LEU A 74 9.94 7.83 -11.10
C LEU A 74 8.56 8.06 -11.69
N SER A 75 8.24 7.32 -12.75
CA SER A 75 6.92 7.36 -13.34
C SER A 75 5.86 6.81 -12.37
N ASP A 76 4.65 7.36 -12.44
CA ASP A 76 3.55 6.94 -11.58
C ASP A 76 3.19 5.47 -11.75
N GLN A 77 3.28 4.91 -12.97
CA GLN A 77 3.12 3.47 -13.20
C GLN A 77 4.11 2.64 -12.39
N THR A 78 5.36 3.10 -12.31
CA THR A 78 6.43 2.40 -11.57
C THR A 78 6.18 2.47 -10.06
N ASN A 79 5.75 3.62 -9.56
CA ASN A 79 5.38 3.79 -8.16
C ASN A 79 4.16 2.92 -7.79
N ILE A 80 3.13 2.91 -8.62
CA ILE A 80 1.91 2.12 -8.38
C ILE A 80 2.23 0.62 -8.37
N VAL A 81 3.05 0.13 -9.30
CA VAL A 81 3.52 -1.27 -9.27
C VAL A 81 4.25 -1.57 -7.96
N ARG A 82 5.15 -0.70 -7.51
CA ARG A 82 5.86 -0.88 -6.23
C ARG A 82 4.92 -0.89 -5.04
N LEU A 83 3.94 0.01 -5.01
CA LEU A 83 2.95 0.09 -3.95
C LEU A 83 2.13 -1.20 -3.86
N ILE A 84 1.69 -1.74 -5.00
CA ILE A 84 0.95 -3.01 -5.07
C ILE A 84 1.81 -4.17 -4.56
N ARG A 85 3.08 -4.24 -4.95
CA ARG A 85 4.02 -5.25 -4.45
C ARG A 85 4.26 -5.15 -2.95
N LEU A 86 4.34 -3.93 -2.42
CA LEU A 86 4.47 -3.71 -0.97
C LEU A 86 3.23 -4.16 -0.22
N ALA A 87 2.05 -4.01 -0.80
CA ALA A 87 0.81 -4.49 -0.21
C ALA A 87 0.73 -6.02 -0.22
N GLU A 88 1.13 -6.65 -1.32
CA GLU A 88 1.26 -8.11 -1.46
C GLU A 88 2.19 -8.68 -0.37
N GLN A 89 3.38 -8.08 -0.18
CA GLN A 89 4.36 -8.48 0.82
C GLN A 89 3.87 -8.31 2.27
N GLN A 90 2.90 -7.43 2.49
CA GLN A 90 2.29 -7.19 3.80
C GLN A 90 1.07 -8.08 4.06
N GLY A 91 0.68 -8.93 3.10
CA GLY A 91 -0.50 -9.78 3.20
C GLY A 91 -1.82 -9.01 3.07
N ILE A 92 -1.80 -7.83 2.45
CA ILE A 92 -3.01 -7.05 2.18
C ILE A 92 -3.75 -7.72 1.02
N ALA A 93 -5.00 -8.10 1.25
CA ALA A 93 -5.83 -8.75 0.23
C ALA A 93 -6.52 -7.75 -0.70
N LEU A 94 -6.91 -6.59 -0.18
CA LEU A 94 -7.62 -5.56 -0.93
C LEU A 94 -6.98 -4.20 -0.68
N LEU A 95 -6.55 -3.55 -1.75
CA LEU A 95 -5.94 -2.23 -1.72
C LEU A 95 -6.71 -1.28 -2.65
N ASP A 96 -7.20 -0.17 -2.10
CA ASP A 96 -7.69 0.96 -2.90
C ASP A 96 -6.66 2.07 -2.92
N ILE A 97 -6.34 2.57 -4.10
CA ILE A 97 -5.40 3.67 -4.32
C ILE A 97 -6.19 4.86 -4.85
N GLN A 98 -6.27 5.93 -4.06
CA GLN A 98 -6.82 7.21 -4.52
C GLN A 98 -5.73 7.98 -5.27
N LEU A 99 -5.95 8.19 -6.56
CA LEU A 99 -5.01 8.86 -7.45
C LEU A 99 -5.35 10.36 -7.57
N PRO A 100 -4.36 11.23 -7.86
CA PRO A 100 -4.59 12.64 -8.18
C PRO A 100 -5.23 12.85 -9.55
N TYR A 101 -5.18 11.82 -10.40
CA TYR A 101 -5.76 11.79 -11.73
C TYR A 101 -5.98 10.32 -12.14
N PRO A 102 -6.99 10.01 -12.97
CA PRO A 102 -7.23 8.65 -13.45
C PRO A 102 -6.06 8.17 -14.33
N LEU A 103 -5.69 6.89 -14.24
CA LEU A 103 -4.74 6.31 -15.20
C LEU A 103 -5.40 6.07 -16.54
N GLU A 104 -4.65 6.34 -17.60
CA GLU A 104 -5.05 5.99 -18.95
C GLU A 104 -4.98 4.48 -19.19
N THR A 105 -5.73 3.99 -20.17
CA THR A 105 -5.77 2.56 -20.53
C THR A 105 -4.40 1.99 -20.87
N SER A 106 -3.53 2.77 -21.51
CA SER A 106 -2.14 2.39 -21.81
C SER A 106 -1.32 2.22 -20.53
N GLN A 107 -1.42 3.16 -19.59
CA GLN A 107 -0.72 3.12 -18.30
C GLN A 107 -1.19 1.93 -17.45
N LEU A 108 -2.50 1.67 -17.44
CA LEU A 108 -3.05 0.50 -16.76
C LEU A 108 -2.55 -0.81 -17.38
N GLY A 109 -2.43 -0.86 -18.71
CA GLY A 109 -1.83 -1.99 -19.43
C GLY A 109 -0.37 -2.23 -19.04
N GLU A 110 0.44 -1.17 -18.98
CA GLU A 110 1.84 -1.25 -18.52
C GLU A 110 1.96 -1.74 -17.09
N ILE A 111 1.07 -1.29 -16.19
CA ILE A 111 1.04 -1.75 -14.80
C ILE A 111 0.69 -3.24 -14.74
N LYS A 112 -0.36 -3.67 -15.45
CA LYS A 112 -0.79 -5.08 -15.52
C LYS A 112 0.33 -5.99 -16.01
N GLN A 113 1.10 -5.58 -17.03
CA GLN A 113 2.22 -6.38 -17.57
C GLN A 113 3.36 -6.59 -16.55
N LYS A 114 3.50 -5.71 -15.56
CA LYS A 114 4.54 -5.79 -14.52
C LYS A 114 4.08 -6.54 -13.27
N LEU A 115 2.79 -6.87 -13.19
CA LEU A 115 2.17 -7.59 -12.07
C LEU A 115 1.87 -9.04 -12.49
N PRO A 116 1.76 -9.97 -11.54
CA PRO A 116 1.32 -11.32 -11.84
C PRO A 116 -0.14 -11.31 -12.28
N GLU A 117 -0.53 -12.27 -13.11
CA GLU A 117 -1.91 -12.39 -13.61
C GLU A 117 -2.96 -12.61 -12.50
N SER A 118 -2.53 -13.07 -11.32
CA SER A 118 -3.37 -13.24 -10.13
C SER A 118 -3.84 -11.92 -9.51
N ILE A 119 -3.16 -10.80 -9.80
CA ILE A 119 -3.54 -9.49 -9.27
C ILE A 119 -4.54 -8.82 -10.21
N LYS A 120 -5.75 -8.54 -9.71
CA LYS A 120 -6.80 -7.91 -10.51
C LYS A 120 -6.83 -6.42 -10.23
N LEU A 121 -6.87 -5.63 -11.31
CA LEU A 121 -6.95 -4.17 -11.27
C LEU A 121 -8.24 -3.68 -11.90
N SER A 122 -8.95 -2.83 -11.17
CA SER A 122 -10.16 -2.13 -11.62
C SER A 122 -10.07 -0.66 -11.25
N GLN A 123 -10.33 0.24 -12.20
CA GLN A 123 -10.33 1.67 -11.97
C GLN A 123 -11.74 2.26 -12.12
N GLN A 124 -12.12 3.12 -11.19
CA GLN A 124 -13.36 3.91 -11.23
C GLN A 124 -13.01 5.38 -10.99
N GLY A 125 -12.91 6.14 -12.08
CA GLY A 125 -12.39 7.51 -12.02
C GLY A 125 -10.98 7.53 -11.45
N GLU A 126 -10.79 8.24 -10.35
CA GLU A 126 -9.50 8.42 -9.66
C GLU A 126 -9.18 7.30 -8.65
N CYS A 127 -10.11 6.37 -8.42
CA CYS A 127 -9.86 5.24 -7.51
C CYS A 127 -9.44 4.00 -8.29
N LEU A 128 -8.26 3.47 -7.97
CA LEU A 128 -7.75 2.21 -8.47
C LEU A 128 -7.87 1.14 -7.38
N SER A 129 -8.79 0.19 -7.57
CA SER A 129 -8.96 -0.97 -6.70
C SER A 129 -8.10 -2.14 -7.19
N VAL A 130 -7.42 -2.76 -6.24
CA VAL A 130 -6.49 -3.86 -6.43
C VAL A 130 -6.90 -5.03 -5.55
N ASP A 131 -7.14 -6.17 -6.18
CA ASP A 131 -7.41 -7.44 -5.50
C ASP A 131 -6.16 -8.33 -5.60
N LEU A 132 -5.61 -8.67 -4.44
CA LEU A 132 -4.41 -9.46 -4.24
C LEU A 132 -4.71 -10.87 -3.67
N ALA A 133 -6.00 -11.20 -3.47
CA ALA A 133 -6.44 -12.39 -2.73
C ALA A 133 -6.08 -13.73 -3.40
N GLU A 134 -5.58 -13.72 -4.64
CA GLU A 134 -5.29 -14.94 -5.41
C GLU A 134 -3.82 -15.43 -5.32
N THR A 135 -3.08 -15.06 -4.27
CA THR A 135 -1.68 -15.49 -4.06
C THR A 135 -1.51 -16.63 -3.04
N ALA A 136 -2.58 -17.07 -2.37
CA ALA A 136 -2.54 -18.16 -1.40
C ALA A 136 -2.75 -19.54 -2.06
N SER A 137 -1.82 -19.97 -2.91
CA SER A 137 -1.65 -21.40 -3.23
C SER A 137 -0.28 -21.64 -3.87
N LYS A 138 0.75 -21.81 -3.04
CA LYS A 138 1.82 -22.77 -3.31
C LYS A 138 2.54 -23.21 -2.04
#